data_AF-A0AAD8C280-F1
#
_entry.id   AF-A0AAD8C280-F1
#
_cell.length_a   1.000
_cell.length_b   1.000
_cell.length_c   1.000
_cell.angle_alpha   90.00
_cell.angle_beta   90.00
_cell.angle_gamma   90.00
#
_symmetry.space_group_name_H-M   'P 1'
#
loop_
_entity.id
_entity.type
_entity.pdbx_description
1 polymer ?
#
loop_
_entity_poly.entity_id
_entity_poly.type
_entity_poly.pdbx_seq_one_letter_code
_entity_poly.pdbx_strand_id
1 'polypeptide(L)' 'RHVALRQLAEQTNVHFENNFNCTASLAVDGYTKCNLIDGSTSQTDNDTNPSWNLTLDTPKVVNRFVIYSR' A
#
# COMPACT_ATOMS: atom_id res chain seq x y z
N ARG A 1 7.95 4.01 -16.17
CA ARG A 1 8.61 3.22 -15.10
C ARG A 1 7.77 3.33 -13.83
N HIS A 2 7.46 2.22 -13.17
CA HIS A 2 6.77 2.21 -11.88
C HIS A 2 7.81 2.39 -10.78
N VAL A 3 7.95 3.62 -10.24
CA VAL A 3 9.01 3.96 -9.28
C VAL A 3 8.69 3.56 -7.84
N ALA A 4 7.41 3.29 -7.53
CA ALA A 4 6.96 2.89 -6.21
C ALA A 4 7.15 1.39 -5.93
N LEU A 5 7.32 0.55 -6.97
CA LEU A 5 7.43 -0.89 -6.83
C LEU A 5 8.50 -1.28 -5.80
N ARG A 6 8.08 -2.01 -4.76
CA ARG A 6 8.92 -2.53 -3.65
C ARG A 6 9.69 -1.46 -2.86
N GLN A 7 9.25 -0.20 -2.94
CA GLN A 7 9.76 0.86 -2.07
C GLN A 7 9.21 0.69 -0.66
N LEU A 8 9.85 1.35 0.31
CA LEU A 8 9.43 1.28 1.71
C LEU A 8 8.09 1.99 1.88
N ALA A 9 7.09 1.25 2.37
CA ALA A 9 5.77 1.78 2.65
C ALA A 9 5.42 1.57 4.12
N GLU A 10 4.79 2.58 4.73
CA GLU A 10 4.35 2.59 6.12
C GLU A 10 2.91 3.08 6.20
N GLN A 11 2.19 2.65 7.22
CA GLN A 11 0.82 3.10 7.49
C GLN A 11 0.59 3.19 9.00
N THR A 12 -0.45 3.91 9.41
CA THR A 12 -0.73 4.20 10.84
C THR A 12 -0.84 2.95 11.69
N ASN A 13 -1.56 1.94 11.20
CA ASN A 13 -1.60 0.60 11.78
C ASN A 13 -1.92 -0.43 10.70
N VAL A 14 -1.76 -1.70 11.05
CA VAL A 14 -2.01 -2.80 10.13
C VAL A 14 -3.27 -3.53 10.55
N HIS A 15 -4.24 -3.57 9.65
CA HIS A 15 -5.43 -4.37 9.84
C HIS A 15 -5.13 -5.86 9.59
N PHE A 16 -5.63 -6.69 10.49
CA PHE A 16 -5.59 -8.15 10.36
C PHE A 16 -7.01 -8.65 10.14
N GLU A 17 -7.30 -9.15 8.94
CA GLU A 17 -8.60 -9.72 8.60
C GLU A 17 -8.45 -11.22 8.34
N ASN A 18 -9.03 -12.05 9.21
CA ASN A 18 -8.85 -13.50 9.21
C ASN A 18 -7.35 -13.88 9.28
N ASN A 19 -6.79 -14.38 8.16
CA ASN A 19 -5.37 -14.75 8.01
C ASN A 19 -4.60 -13.77 7.12
N PHE A 20 -5.20 -12.65 6.72
CA PHE A 20 -4.57 -11.64 5.87
C PHE A 20 -3.97 -10.52 6.73
N ASN A 21 -2.66 -10.35 6.58
CA ASN A 21 -1.92 -9.25 7.17
C ASN A 21 -1.83 -8.11 6.15
N CYS A 22 -2.65 -7.07 6.32
CA CYS A 22 -2.88 -6.05 5.28
C CYS A 22 -1.85 -4.91 5.34
N THR A 23 -0.56 -5.27 5.24
CA THR A 23 0.56 -4.34 5.42
C THR A 23 0.63 -3.28 4.32
N ALA A 24 1.28 -2.16 4.64
CA ALA A 24 1.48 -1.04 3.71
C ALA A 24 2.21 -1.46 2.42
N SER A 25 3.13 -2.42 2.50
CA SER A 25 3.92 -2.91 1.37
C SER A 25 3.08 -3.55 0.26
N LEU A 26 1.86 -4.01 0.57
CA LEU A 26 0.97 -4.64 -0.41
C LEU A 26 0.51 -3.64 -1.49
N ALA A 27 0.42 -2.35 -1.17
CA ALA A 27 0.06 -1.32 -2.16
C ALA A 27 1.16 -1.08 -3.23
N VAL A 28 2.37 -1.63 -3.02
CA VAL A 28 3.53 -1.45 -3.88
C VAL A 28 4.21 -2.77 -4.27
N ASP A 29 3.52 -3.90 -4.14
CA ASP A 29 4.05 -5.22 -4.45
C ASP A 29 4.06 -5.56 -5.96
N GLY A 30 3.31 -4.79 -6.76
CA GLY A 30 3.20 -4.93 -8.21
C GLY A 30 1.92 -5.59 -8.70
N TYR A 31 1.06 -6.05 -7.81
CA TYR A 31 -0.28 -6.54 -8.14
C TYR A 31 -1.31 -5.41 -7.99
N THR A 32 -2.32 -5.42 -8.86
CA THR A 32 -3.31 -4.33 -8.97
C THR A 32 -4.74 -4.81 -8.73
N LYS A 33 -4.90 -6.10 -8.40
CA LYS A 33 -6.18 -6.65 -7.98
C LYS A 33 -6.40 -6.27 -6.53
N CYS A 34 -7.53 -5.64 -6.24
CA CYS A 34 -7.82 -5.10 -4.92
C CYS A 34 -8.78 -5.98 -4.10
N ASN A 35 -8.98 -7.25 -4.49
CA ASN A 35 -9.72 -8.16 -3.62
C ASN A 35 -8.82 -8.56 -2.45
N LEU A 36 -9.33 -8.45 -1.23
CA LEU A 36 -8.60 -8.85 -0.03
C LEU A 36 -8.10 -10.30 -0.09
N ILE A 37 -8.90 -11.20 -0.68
CA ILE A 37 -8.54 -12.62 -0.83
C ILE A 37 -7.31 -12.85 -1.71
N ASP A 38 -6.97 -11.89 -2.59
CA ASP A 38 -5.75 -11.95 -3.41
C ASP A 38 -4.50 -11.61 -2.57
N GLY A 39 -4.66 -11.15 -1.32
CA GLY A 39 -3.56 -10.89 -0.39
C GLY A 39 -2.68 -9.70 -0.77
N SER A 40 -3.18 -8.80 -1.62
CA SER A 40 -2.44 -7.68 -2.19
C SER A 40 -3.17 -6.34 -2.00
N THR A 41 -3.66 -6.10 -0.78
CA THR A 41 -4.34 -4.84 -0.45
C THR A 41 -3.92 -4.41 0.94
N SER A 42 -3.40 -3.18 1.06
CA SER A 42 -3.13 -2.55 2.35
C SER A 42 -4.44 -2.10 3.00
N GLN A 43 -4.55 -2.26 4.32
CA GLN A 43 -5.73 -1.81 5.07
C GLN A 43 -5.31 -1.38 6.46
N THR A 44 -5.80 -0.22 6.90
CA THR A 44 -5.71 0.26 8.28
C THR A 44 -6.94 -0.21 9.05
N ASP A 45 -6.86 -0.20 10.38
CA ASP A 45 -8.02 -0.29 11.25
C ASP A 45 -8.89 0.98 11.15
N ASN A 46 -9.94 1.04 11.96
CA ASN A 46 -10.87 2.17 12.01
C ASN A 46 -10.28 3.37 12.77
N ASP A 47 -9.27 4.00 12.18
CA ASP A 47 -8.57 5.15 12.71
C ASP A 47 -9.33 6.46 12.47
N THR A 48 -9.17 7.41 13.40
CA THR A 48 -9.70 8.78 13.22
C THR A 48 -9.01 9.52 12.06
N ASN A 49 -7.74 9.23 11.79
CA ASN A 49 -6.95 9.86 10.73
C ASN A 49 -5.98 8.83 10.10
N PRO A 50 -6.48 7.87 9.30
CA PRO A 50 -5.62 6.86 8.69
C PRO A 50 -4.66 7.50 7.69
N SER A 51 -3.42 7.01 7.65
CA SER A 51 -2.46 7.44 6.63
C SER A 51 -1.59 6.29 6.15
N TRP A 52 -1.17 6.40 4.90
CA TRP A 52 -0.23 5.53 4.23
C TRP A 52 0.81 6.40 3.53
N ASN A 53 2.08 6.08 3.71
CA ASN A 53 3.21 6.86 3.20
C ASN A 53 4.21 5.95 2.49
N LEU A 54 4.85 6.50 1.44
CA LEU A 54 5.86 5.83 0.63
C LEU A 54 7.18 6.61 0.73
N THR A 55 8.25 5.92 1.08
CA THR A 55 9.61 6.45 1.02
C THR A 55 10.31 5.90 -0.21
N LEU A 56 10.67 6.79 -1.14
CA LEU A 56 11.48 6.45 -2.31
C LEU A 56 12.97 6.40 -1.93
N ASP A 57 13.68 5.40 -2.46
CA ASP A 57 15.12 5.20 -2.26
C ASP A 57 16.00 6.42 -2.56
N THR A 58 15.55 7.25 -3.50
CA THR A 58 16.24 8.44 -3.99
C THR A 58 15.19 9.44 -4.47
N PRO A 59 15.50 10.74 -4.49
CA PRO A 59 14.61 11.73 -5.07
C PRO A 59 14.27 11.40 -6.53
N LYS A 60 12.97 11.33 -6.85
CA LYS A 60 12.46 11.11 -8.21
C LYS A 60 11.53 12.25 -8.61
N VAL A 61 11.55 12.62 -9.88
CA VAL A 61 10.47 13.42 -10.47
C VAL A 61 9.28 12.50 -10.71
N VAL A 62 8.15 12.79 -10.05
CA VAL A 62 6.92 12.00 -10.16
C VAL A 62 5.93 12.72 -11.07
N ASN A 63 5.65 12.13 -12.23
CA ASN A 63 4.77 12.76 -13.22
C ASN A 63 3.31 12.29 -13.10
N ARG A 64 3.07 11.18 -12.41
CA ARG A 64 1.75 10.55 -12.32
C ARG A 64 1.64 9.67 -11.08
N PHE A 65 0.48 9.73 -10.45
CA PHE A 65 0.01 8.76 -9.46
C PHE A 65 -1.10 7.91 -10.08
N VAL A 66 -1.11 6.62 -9.77
CA VAL A 66 -2.19 5.69 -10.13
C VAL A 66 -2.55 4.94 -8.86
N ILE A 67 -3.82 4.98 -8.48
CA ILE A 67 -4.34 4.36 -7.26
C ILE A 67 -5.38 3.32 -7.69
N TYR A 68 -5.27 2.11 -7.15
CA TYR A 68 -6.24 1.03 -7.34
C TYR A 68 -6.99 0.84 -6.01
N SER A 69 -8.32 0.81 -6.07
CA SER A 69 -9.19 0.68 -4.89
C SER A 69 -9.90 -0.67 -4.87
N ARG A 70 -10.20 -1.17 -3.66
CA ARG A 70 -11.11 -2.30 -3.42
C ARG A 70 -12.55 -1.94 -3.75
#